data_AF-L9Y9L8-F1
#
_entry.id   AF-L9Y9L8-F1
#
_cell.length_a   1.000
_cell.length_b   1.000
_cell.length_c   1.000
_cell.angle_alpha   90.00
_cell.angle_beta   90.00
_cell.angle_gamma   90.00
#
_symmetry.space_group_name_H-M   'P 1'
#
loop_
_entity.id
_entity.type
_entity.pdbx_description
1 polymer ?
#
loop_
_entity_poly.entity_id
_entity_poly.type
_entity_poly.pdbx_seq_one_letter_code
_entity_poly.pdbx_strand_id
1 'polypeptide(L)'
;MYHAVLSYRRIEPFVDRSYEAIRQWFYRLKDLFEPGCRDRREVAVDETKIEIDGDEHYVWPAVDCETLKELAVEVSPGRSSLDALLFLKDVLERCRGRPLVRTDRGPWYDWPLELLDCEYERETWGNRSLIEAWFGIFTYRTRRFYHRFPYQSTASSARSWLTAFAALHNATL
;
A
#
# COMPACT_ATOMS: atom_id res chain seq x y z
N MET A 1 -14.11 12.75 4.97
CA MET A 1 -13.20 11.77 4.33
C MET A 1 -12.86 12.22 2.93
N TYR A 2 -11.64 12.00 2.48
CA TYR A 2 -10.90 12.95 1.64
C TYR A 2 -10.21 12.27 0.45
N HIS A 3 -10.10 12.98 -0.68
CA HIS A 3 -9.20 12.72 -1.79
C HIS A 3 -8.43 14.00 -2.17
N ALA A 4 -7.15 13.84 -2.52
CA ALA A 4 -6.27 14.90 -3.04
C ALA A 4 -6.11 16.14 -2.14
N VAL A 5 -5.91 15.96 -0.82
CA VAL A 5 -5.84 17.05 0.21
C VAL A 5 -7.21 17.60 0.66
N LEU A 6 -8.33 17.17 0.06
CA LEU A 6 -9.65 17.76 0.32
C LEU A 6 -10.74 16.72 0.60
N SER A 7 -11.68 17.02 1.51
CA SER A 7 -12.77 16.08 1.83
C SER A 7 -13.62 15.88 0.58
N TYR A 8 -14.24 14.72 0.38
CA TYR A 8 -15.21 14.54 -0.72
C TYR A 8 -16.29 15.64 -0.72
N ARG A 9 -16.67 16.15 0.47
CA ARG A 9 -17.52 17.35 0.65
C ARG A 9 -16.94 18.65 0.07
N ARG A 10 -15.62 18.76 -0.04
CA ARG A 10 -14.92 19.90 -0.67
C ARG A 10 -14.76 19.73 -2.18
N ILE A 11 -15.00 18.53 -2.73
CA ILE A 11 -14.93 18.26 -4.18
C ILE A 11 -16.32 18.42 -4.82
N GLU A 12 -17.39 18.18 -4.06
CA GLU A 12 -18.79 18.41 -4.46
C GLU A 12 -19.05 19.78 -5.15
N PRO A 13 -18.41 20.91 -4.79
CA PRO A 13 -18.59 22.16 -5.52
C PRO A 13 -17.93 22.19 -6.91
N PHE A 14 -16.91 21.35 -7.13
CA PHE A 14 -16.11 21.32 -8.37
C PHE A 14 -16.57 20.21 -9.32
N VAL A 15 -17.22 19.19 -8.77
CA VAL A 15 -17.81 18.07 -9.49
C VAL A 15 -19.28 18.09 -9.13
N ASP A 16 -20.13 18.57 -10.04
CA ASP A 16 -21.60 18.70 -9.89
C ASP A 16 -22.31 17.33 -9.74
N ARG A 17 -21.93 16.59 -8.69
CA ARG A 17 -22.30 15.22 -8.38
C ARG A 17 -22.26 15.04 -6.87
N SER A 18 -23.16 14.20 -6.37
CA SER A 18 -23.25 13.95 -4.93
C SER A 18 -21.97 13.30 -4.38
N TYR A 19 -21.72 13.53 -3.10
CA TYR A 19 -20.68 12.84 -2.31
C TYR A 19 -20.67 11.32 -2.54
N GLU A 20 -21.85 10.69 -2.53
CA GLU A 20 -21.98 9.23 -2.71
C GLU A 20 -21.59 8.79 -4.12
N ALA A 21 -21.90 9.59 -5.15
CA ALA A 21 -21.47 9.30 -6.51
C ALA A 21 -19.94 9.36 -6.64
N ILE A 22 -19.30 10.39 -6.08
CA ILE A 22 -17.84 10.53 -6.07
C ILE A 22 -17.19 9.36 -5.32
N ARG A 23 -17.72 9.00 -4.15
CA ARG A 23 -17.25 7.85 -3.36
C ARG A 23 -17.35 6.55 -4.15
N GLN A 24 -18.50 6.27 -4.78
CA GLN A 24 -18.68 5.07 -5.59
C GLN A 24 -17.72 5.03 -6.79
N TRP A 25 -17.54 6.16 -7.48
CA TRP A 25 -16.58 6.27 -8.58
C TRP A 25 -15.16 6.01 -8.11
N PHE A 26 -14.78 6.56 -6.96
CA PHE A 26 -13.49 6.29 -6.37
C PHE A 26 -13.27 4.80 -6.10
N TYR A 27 -14.24 4.12 -5.48
CA TYR A 27 -14.13 2.68 -5.23
C TYR A 27 -14.04 1.84 -6.52
N ARG A 28 -14.55 2.31 -7.66
CA ARG A 28 -14.37 1.64 -8.96
C ARG A 28 -12.95 1.76 -9.51
N LEU A 29 -12.15 2.72 -9.05
CA LEU A 29 -10.74 2.83 -9.46
C LEU A 29 -9.94 1.60 -9.02
N LYS A 30 -10.36 0.89 -7.97
CA LYS A 30 -9.69 -0.35 -7.56
C LYS A 30 -9.65 -1.37 -8.69
N ASP A 31 -10.66 -1.37 -9.57
CA ASP A 31 -10.77 -2.29 -10.69
C ASP A 31 -9.78 -1.94 -11.82
N LEU A 32 -9.15 -0.76 -11.74
CA LEU A 32 -8.05 -0.34 -12.61
C LEU A 32 -6.68 -0.66 -12.00
N PHE A 33 -6.63 -1.18 -10.76
CA PHE A 33 -5.39 -1.59 -10.13
C PHE A 33 -4.94 -2.96 -10.66
N GLU A 34 -4.37 -2.95 -11.86
CA GLU A 34 -3.80 -4.14 -12.51
C GLU A 34 -2.31 -3.94 -12.76
N PRO A 35 -1.48 -3.96 -11.70
CA PRO A 35 -0.03 -3.98 -11.85
C PRO A 35 0.37 -5.25 -12.60
N GLY A 36 0.67 -5.12 -13.89
CA GLY A 36 1.07 -6.23 -14.74
C GLY A 36 2.37 -6.90 -14.28
N CYS A 37 2.51 -8.17 -14.65
CA CYS A 37 3.75 -8.91 -14.45
C CYS A 37 4.88 -8.31 -15.32
N ARG A 38 5.91 -7.75 -14.67
CA ARG A 38 7.03 -7.06 -15.33
C ARG A 38 8.34 -7.42 -14.64
N ASP A 39 9.43 -7.31 -15.40
CA ASP A 39 10.77 -7.41 -14.85
C ASP A 39 11.01 -6.24 -13.90
N ARG A 40 11.43 -6.55 -12.68
CA ARG A 40 11.67 -5.57 -11.61
C ARG A 40 12.95 -5.95 -10.92
N ARG A 41 13.85 -4.98 -10.81
CA ARG A 41 15.14 -5.20 -10.15
C ARG A 41 15.01 -5.17 -8.64
N GLU A 42 14.19 -4.24 -8.15
CA GLU A 42 14.11 -3.94 -6.73
C GLU A 42 12.69 -3.54 -6.34
N VAL A 43 12.22 -4.12 -5.24
CA VAL A 43 10.90 -3.85 -4.67
C VAL A 43 11.05 -3.52 -3.20
N ALA A 44 10.44 -2.43 -2.76
CA ALA A 44 10.37 -2.08 -1.34
C ALA A 44 9.03 -2.54 -0.75
N VAL A 45 9.11 -3.17 0.41
CA VAL A 45 7.99 -3.62 1.24
C VAL A 45 8.18 -3.07 2.65
N ASP A 46 7.10 -2.57 3.23
CA ASP A 46 7.05 -2.13 4.62
C ASP A 46 5.67 -2.48 5.18
N GLU A 47 5.48 -2.26 6.48
CA GLU A 47 4.17 -2.30 7.08
C GLU A 47 3.90 -1.08 7.94
N THR A 48 2.64 -0.65 7.96
CA THR A 48 2.23 0.48 8.78
C THR A 48 0.95 0.18 9.52
N LYS A 49 0.90 0.62 10.78
CA LYS A 49 -0.27 0.43 11.65
C LYS A 49 -1.35 1.45 11.34
N ILE A 50 -2.59 0.98 11.29
CA ILE A 50 -3.81 1.80 11.13
C ILE A 50 -4.88 1.39 12.16
N GLU A 51 -5.82 2.27 12.45
CA GLU A 51 -7.03 1.94 13.23
C GLU A 51 -8.24 1.81 12.27
N ILE A 52 -8.95 0.69 12.36
CA ILE A 52 -10.21 0.44 11.65
C ILE A 52 -11.26 0.09 12.69
N ASP A 53 -12.30 0.92 12.79
CA ASP A 53 -13.44 0.72 13.72
C ASP A 53 -13.05 0.52 15.20
N GLY A 54 -11.93 1.11 15.63
CA GLY A 54 -11.40 0.97 16.99
C GLY A 54 -10.42 -0.19 17.19
N ASP A 55 -10.22 -1.03 16.17
CA ASP A 55 -9.28 -2.15 16.19
C ASP A 55 -8.00 -1.83 15.39
N GLU A 56 -6.85 -2.22 15.93
CA GLU A 56 -5.57 -2.08 15.24
C GLU A 56 -5.45 -3.07 14.08
N HIS A 57 -5.02 -2.57 12.93
CA HIS A 57 -4.73 -3.35 11.72
C HIS A 57 -3.39 -2.91 11.13
N TYR A 58 -2.87 -3.71 10.20
CA TYR A 58 -1.62 -3.45 9.49
C TYR A 58 -1.87 -3.36 7.99
N VAL A 59 -1.31 -2.34 7.36
CA VAL A 59 -1.29 -2.19 5.90
C VAL A 59 0.09 -2.53 5.39
N TRP A 60 0.14 -3.36 4.35
CA TRP A 60 1.34 -3.81 3.68
C TRP A 60 1.33 -3.26 2.27
N PRO A 61 2.02 -2.15 1.99
CA PRO A 61 2.26 -1.71 0.62
C PRO A 61 3.56 -2.30 0.07
N ALA A 62 3.57 -2.54 -1.25
CA ALA A 62 4.77 -2.88 -2.01
C ALA A 62 4.91 -1.95 -3.21
N VAL A 63 6.10 -1.46 -3.47
CA VAL A 63 6.39 -0.52 -4.56
C VAL A 63 7.61 -0.95 -5.36
N ASP A 64 7.57 -0.71 -6.66
CA ASP A 64 8.75 -0.81 -7.51
C ASP A 64 9.67 0.39 -7.24
N CYS A 65 10.92 0.14 -6.84
CA CYS A 65 11.86 1.20 -6.47
C CYS A 65 12.33 2.05 -7.66
N GLU A 66 12.25 1.53 -8.89
CA GLU A 66 12.62 2.29 -10.09
C GLU A 66 11.47 3.18 -10.57
N THR A 67 10.24 2.67 -10.57
CA THR A 67 9.07 3.36 -11.16
C THR A 67 8.14 4.01 -10.17
N LEU A 68 8.22 3.63 -8.89
CA LEU A 68 7.45 4.14 -7.76
C LEU A 68 5.97 3.82 -7.84
N LYS A 69 5.64 2.90 -8.72
CA LYS A 69 4.30 2.39 -8.89
C LYS A 69 4.04 1.33 -7.82
N GLU A 70 2.88 1.41 -7.17
CA GLU A 70 2.43 0.38 -6.25
C GLU A 70 2.21 -0.94 -7.01
N LEU A 71 2.69 -2.01 -6.41
CA LEU A 71 2.59 -3.38 -6.90
C LEU A 71 1.50 -4.14 -6.17
N ALA A 72 1.43 -3.97 -4.86
CA ALA A 72 0.45 -4.67 -4.04
C ALA A 72 0.11 -3.81 -2.83
N VAL A 73 -1.11 -3.98 -2.32
CA VAL A 73 -1.51 -3.46 -1.03
C VAL A 73 -2.45 -4.44 -0.34
N GLU A 74 -2.15 -4.79 0.90
CA GLU A 74 -2.97 -5.71 1.70
C GLU A 74 -3.20 -5.15 3.11
N VAL A 75 -4.29 -5.58 3.74
CA VAL A 75 -4.68 -5.23 5.11
C VAL A 75 -4.87 -6.50 5.92
N SER A 76 -4.14 -6.63 7.02
CA SER A 76 -4.23 -7.75 7.93
C SER A 76 -4.56 -7.29 9.37
N PRO A 77 -5.17 -8.15 10.20
CA PRO A 77 -5.40 -7.85 11.61
C PRO A 77 -4.10 -7.89 12.44
N GLY A 78 -3.03 -8.48 11.92
CA GLY A 78 -1.76 -8.67 12.62
C GLY A 78 -0.55 -8.56 11.69
N ARG A 79 0.64 -8.74 12.26
CA ARG A 79 1.93 -8.70 11.53
C ARG A 79 2.79 -9.91 11.81
N SER A 80 2.18 -11.08 11.67
CA SER A 80 2.89 -12.34 11.78
C SER A 80 3.76 -12.60 10.55
N SER A 81 4.71 -13.52 10.68
CA SER A 81 5.47 -14.02 9.53
C SER A 81 4.57 -14.67 8.47
N LEU A 82 3.40 -15.21 8.86
CA LEU A 82 2.44 -15.74 7.89
C LEU A 82 1.80 -14.61 7.07
N ASP A 83 1.44 -13.49 7.70
CA ASP A 83 0.90 -12.32 7.01
C ASP A 83 1.94 -11.78 6.00
N ALA A 84 3.19 -11.63 6.43
CA ALA A 84 4.29 -11.20 5.57
C ALA A 84 4.54 -12.19 4.42
N LEU A 85 4.49 -13.50 4.67
CA LEU A 85 4.63 -14.52 3.62
C LEU A 85 3.54 -14.44 2.56
N LEU A 86 2.28 -14.32 2.98
CA LEU A 86 1.15 -14.21 2.06
C LEU A 86 1.27 -12.95 1.20
N PHE A 87 1.65 -11.84 1.83
CA PHE A 87 1.86 -10.59 1.11
C PHE A 87 3.02 -10.66 0.12
N LEU A 88 4.18 -11.19 0.54
CA LEU A 88 5.34 -11.32 -0.35
C LEU A 88 5.06 -12.23 -1.55
N LYS A 89 4.29 -13.31 -1.38
CA LYS A 89 3.86 -14.14 -2.52
C LYS A 89 3.08 -13.33 -3.55
N ASP A 90 2.09 -12.57 -3.09
CA ASP A 90 1.26 -11.72 -3.94
C ASP A 90 2.13 -10.66 -4.67
N VAL A 91 3.13 -10.08 -3.99
CA VAL A 91 4.11 -9.17 -4.62
C VAL A 91 4.94 -9.86 -5.71
N LEU A 92 5.48 -11.05 -5.41
CA LEU A 92 6.35 -11.78 -6.34
C LEU A 92 5.61 -12.31 -7.56
N GLU A 93 4.33 -12.66 -7.45
CA GLU A 93 3.48 -13.04 -8.59
C GLU A 93 3.41 -11.92 -9.65
N ARG A 94 3.55 -10.67 -9.22
CA ARG A 94 3.57 -9.50 -10.09
C ARG A 94 4.96 -9.21 -10.65
N CYS A 95 6.00 -9.91 -10.23
CA CYS A 95 7.36 -9.70 -10.69
C CYS A 95 7.76 -10.82 -11.65
N ARG A 96 8.38 -10.46 -12.78
CA ARG A 96 9.07 -11.42 -13.64
C ARG A 96 10.48 -11.57 -13.10
N GLY A 97 10.84 -12.77 -12.66
CA GLY A 97 12.14 -13.02 -12.02
C GLY A 97 12.08 -12.84 -10.50
N ARG A 98 13.25 -12.76 -9.88
CA ARG A 98 13.41 -12.58 -8.43
C ARG A 98 13.97 -11.16 -8.17
N PRO A 99 13.14 -10.16 -7.86
CA PRO A 99 13.63 -8.84 -7.49
C PRO A 99 14.39 -8.90 -6.16
N LEU A 100 15.32 -7.96 -5.95
CA LEU A 100 15.83 -7.65 -4.63
C LEU A 100 14.70 -7.05 -3.78
N VAL A 101 14.35 -7.70 -2.68
CA VAL A 101 13.31 -7.22 -1.75
C VAL A 101 13.97 -6.36 -0.68
N ARG A 102 13.63 -5.07 -0.64
CA ARG A 102 13.99 -4.21 0.48
C ARG A 102 12.89 -4.21 1.52
N THR A 103 13.26 -4.54 2.75
CA THR A 103 12.35 -4.49 3.90
C THR A 103 12.97 -3.71 5.03
N ASP A 104 12.14 -3.34 6.01
CA ASP A 104 12.62 -2.90 7.31
C ASP A 104 13.25 -4.08 8.10
N ARG A 105 13.52 -3.85 9.39
CA ARG A 105 14.09 -4.89 10.28
C ARG A 105 13.02 -5.67 11.05
N GLY A 106 11.79 -5.65 10.59
CA GLY A 106 10.68 -6.40 11.14
C GLY A 106 11.01 -7.89 11.22
N PRO A 107 10.97 -8.52 12.42
CA PRO A 107 11.32 -9.93 12.58
C PRO A 107 10.36 -10.87 11.83
N TRP A 108 9.19 -10.38 11.38
CA TRP A 108 8.24 -11.15 10.58
C TRP A 108 8.73 -11.44 9.16
N TYR A 109 9.73 -10.71 8.64
CA TYR A 109 10.22 -10.90 7.27
C TYR A 109 11.28 -12.01 7.13
N ASP A 110 11.97 -12.38 8.20
CA ASP A 110 13.12 -13.30 8.17
C ASP A 110 12.75 -14.66 7.55
N TRP A 111 11.80 -15.36 8.18
CA TRP A 111 11.36 -16.68 7.72
C TRP A 111 10.71 -16.64 6.31
N PRO A 112 9.82 -15.69 5.98
CA PRO A 112 9.23 -15.59 4.66
C PRO A 112 10.24 -15.34 3.53
N LEU A 113 11.20 -14.44 3.74
CA LEU A 113 12.20 -14.11 2.72
C LEU A 113 13.12 -15.29 2.43
N GLU A 114 13.53 -16.02 3.48
CA GLU A 114 14.28 -17.26 3.35
C GLU A 114 13.47 -18.35 2.63
N LEU A 115 12.20 -18.55 3.04
CA LEU A 115 11.33 -19.57 2.45
C LEU A 115 11.04 -19.33 0.97
N LEU A 116 10.90 -18.06 0.57
CA LEU A 116 10.64 -17.68 -0.81
C LEU A 116 11.92 -17.64 -1.67
N ASP A 117 13.10 -17.87 -1.08
CA ASP A 117 14.39 -17.81 -1.77
C ASP A 117 14.59 -16.45 -2.47
N CYS A 118 14.25 -15.37 -1.76
CA CYS A 118 14.42 -14.00 -2.24
C CYS A 118 15.80 -13.48 -1.90
N GLU A 119 16.42 -12.74 -2.82
CA GLU A 119 17.47 -11.81 -2.42
C GLU A 119 16.81 -10.67 -1.65
N TYR A 120 17.32 -10.35 -0.46
CA TYR A 120 16.77 -9.27 0.34
C TYR A 120 17.86 -8.42 0.99
N GLU A 121 17.57 -7.15 1.12
CA GLU A 121 18.41 -6.22 1.87
C GLU A 121 17.59 -5.59 2.99
N ARG A 122 18.02 -5.81 4.24
CA ARG A 122 17.47 -5.07 5.37
C ARG A 122 18.15 -3.72 5.43
N GLU A 123 17.37 -2.64 5.43
CA GLU A 123 18.01 -1.34 5.49
C GLU A 123 18.81 -1.13 6.78
N THR A 124 20.00 -0.57 6.61
CA THR A 124 20.82 0.02 7.66
C THR A 124 20.50 1.52 7.74
N TRP A 125 20.69 2.11 8.93
CA TRP A 125 20.30 3.46 9.34
C TRP A 125 20.57 4.63 8.35
N GLY A 126 21.38 4.47 7.29
CA GLY A 126 21.63 5.47 6.24
C GLY A 126 20.70 5.38 5.01
N ASN A 127 20.34 4.15 4.57
CA ASN A 127 19.40 3.93 3.47
C ASN A 127 17.94 4.15 3.88
N ARG A 128 17.67 4.20 5.20
CA ARG A 128 16.40 4.68 5.78
C ARG A 128 15.89 5.94 5.08
N SER A 129 16.77 6.85 4.65
CA SER A 129 16.35 8.07 3.97
C SER A 129 15.62 7.84 2.64
N LEU A 130 15.94 6.80 1.87
CA LEU A 130 15.29 6.53 0.59
C LEU A 130 13.95 5.85 0.82
N ILE A 131 13.89 4.73 1.56
CA ILE A 131 12.61 4.11 1.89
C ILE A 131 11.76 5.05 2.74
N GLU A 132 12.26 5.73 3.77
CA GLU A 132 11.48 6.76 4.50
C GLU A 132 11.16 8.00 3.66
N ALA A 133 11.86 8.30 2.56
CA ALA A 133 11.43 9.33 1.60
C ALA A 133 10.40 8.80 0.60
N TRP A 134 10.49 7.53 0.18
CA TRP A 134 9.53 6.83 -0.67
C TRP A 134 8.23 6.62 0.09
N PHE A 135 8.32 5.95 1.23
CA PHE A 135 7.31 5.93 2.27
C PHE A 135 7.00 7.31 2.75
N GLY A 136 7.91 8.28 2.73
CA GLY A 136 7.63 9.67 3.07
C GLY A 136 6.71 10.33 2.06
N ILE A 137 6.87 10.08 0.77
CA ILE A 137 5.99 10.54 -0.31
C ILE A 137 4.66 9.78 -0.24
N PHE A 138 4.72 8.46 -0.06
CA PHE A 138 3.56 7.60 0.16
C PHE A 138 2.81 8.03 1.42
N THR A 139 3.40 7.95 2.62
CA THR A 139 2.91 8.52 3.91
C THR A 139 2.59 9.99 3.88
N TYR A 140 3.21 10.84 3.08
CA TYR A 140 2.76 12.24 2.97
C TYR A 140 1.41 12.31 2.25
N ARG A 141 1.23 11.49 1.20
CA ARG A 141 -0.05 11.34 0.49
C ARG A 141 -1.05 10.48 1.28
N THR A 142 -0.58 9.58 2.15
CA THR A 142 -1.37 8.62 2.91
C THR A 142 -1.61 9.03 4.38
N ARG A 143 -0.62 9.28 5.26
CA ARG A 143 -0.80 9.67 6.69
C ARG A 143 -1.85 10.74 6.98
N ARG A 144 -2.15 11.68 6.07
CA ARG A 144 -3.28 12.61 6.24
C ARG A 144 -4.65 11.94 6.38
N PHE A 145 -4.79 10.66 6.02
CA PHE A 145 -6.06 9.94 6.01
C PHE A 145 -6.07 8.63 6.83
N TYR A 146 -4.91 8.12 7.29
CA TYR A 146 -4.74 6.66 7.53
C TYR A 146 -4.63 6.25 8.99
N HIS A 147 -4.42 7.18 9.93
CA HIS A 147 -4.40 6.77 11.34
C HIS A 147 -5.75 6.21 11.79
N ARG A 148 -6.85 6.62 11.15
CA ARG A 148 -8.19 6.19 11.50
C ARG A 148 -9.14 6.16 10.31
N PHE A 149 -9.57 4.96 9.92
CA PHE A 149 -10.64 4.79 8.94
C PHE A 149 -12.01 5.23 9.52
N PRO A 150 -12.98 5.59 8.67
CA PRO A 150 -14.34 5.94 9.11
C PRO A 150 -14.96 4.89 10.03
N TYR A 151 -15.79 5.34 10.97
CA TYR A 151 -16.63 4.45 11.80
C TYR A 151 -17.45 3.49 10.90
N GLN A 152 -17.53 2.21 11.27
CA GLN A 152 -18.10 1.09 10.48
C GLN A 152 -17.34 0.71 9.21
N SER A 153 -16.08 1.10 9.07
CA SER A 153 -15.22 0.54 8.02
C SER A 153 -14.79 -0.87 8.39
N THR A 154 -14.78 -1.77 7.42
CA THR A 154 -14.19 -3.11 7.55
C THR A 154 -12.80 -3.16 6.95
N ALA A 155 -11.97 -4.14 7.31
CA ALA A 155 -10.67 -4.39 6.66
C ALA A 155 -10.80 -4.50 5.13
N SER A 156 -11.86 -5.16 4.63
CA SER A 156 -12.16 -5.24 3.20
C SER A 156 -12.46 -3.88 2.56
N SER A 157 -13.20 -3.01 3.25
CA SER A 157 -13.48 -1.66 2.77
C SER A 157 -12.23 -0.76 2.78
N ALA A 158 -11.37 -0.92 3.78
CA ALA A 158 -10.08 -0.23 3.87
C ALA A 158 -9.17 -0.69 2.73
N ARG A 159 -9.05 -2.01 2.52
CA ARG A 159 -8.30 -2.59 1.39
C ARG A 159 -8.82 -2.11 0.04
N SER A 160 -10.14 -2.10 -0.17
CA SER A 160 -10.74 -1.62 -1.42
C SER A 160 -10.41 -0.14 -1.66
N TRP A 161 -10.43 0.67 -0.61
CA TRP A 161 -10.10 2.08 -0.69
C TRP A 161 -8.59 2.29 -0.98
N LEU A 162 -7.72 1.52 -0.32
CA LEU A 162 -6.28 1.50 -0.55
C LEU A 162 -5.91 1.08 -1.97
N THR A 163 -6.60 0.08 -2.50
CA THR A 163 -6.41 -0.41 -3.87
C THR A 163 -6.80 0.66 -4.89
N ALA A 164 -7.94 1.32 -4.68
CA ALA A 164 -8.35 2.46 -5.50
C ALA A 164 -7.37 3.63 -5.44
N PHE A 165 -6.79 3.88 -4.27
CA PHE A 165 -5.77 4.91 -4.08
C PHE A 165 -4.50 4.56 -4.85
N ALA A 166 -4.03 3.32 -4.76
CA ALA A 166 -2.88 2.83 -5.50
C ALA A 166 -3.08 2.91 -7.02
N ALA A 167 -4.28 2.59 -7.53
CA ALA A 167 -4.62 2.78 -8.94
C ALA A 167 -4.50 4.24 -9.38
N LEU A 168 -5.04 5.16 -8.56
CA LEU A 168 -4.95 6.59 -8.83
C LEU A 168 -3.50 7.08 -8.83
N HIS A 169 -2.71 6.69 -7.82
CA HIS A 169 -1.29 7.06 -7.75
C HIS A 169 -0.53 6.58 -8.99
N ASN A 170 -0.68 5.31 -9.35
CA ASN A 170 -0.07 4.72 -10.54
C ASN A 170 -0.43 5.42 -11.86
N ALA A 171 -1.62 6.01 -11.95
CA ALA A 171 -2.08 6.78 -13.11
C ALA A 171 -1.56 8.22 -13.13
N THR A 172 -1.15 8.75 -11.98
CA THR A 172 -0.61 10.13 -11.84
C THR A 172 0.92 10.23 -11.90
N LEU A 173 1.61 9.09 -11.95
CA LEU A 173 3.06 8.95 -12.18
C LEU A 173 3.36 8.59 -13.64
#